data_AF-A0A522PXM7-F1
#
_entry.id   AF-A0A522PXM7-F1
#
_cell.length_a   1.000
_cell.length_b   1.000
_cell.length_c   1.000
_cell.angle_alpha   90.00
_cell.angle_beta   90.00
_cell.angle_gamma   90.00
#
_symmetry.space_group_name_H-M   'P 1'
#
loop_
_entity.id
_entity.type
_entity.pdbx_description
1 polymer ?
#
loop_
_entity_poly.entity_id
_entity_poly.type
_entity_poly.pdbx_seq_one_letter_code
_entity_poly.pdbx_strand_id
1 'polypeptide(L)'
;MSSFEEASRVNAAGQAYKGSQKHIQAYVNEHEALLSGMVLEKLQSSPGIGAGLTWVSPLKCETYKEYSDQEFLYKLDLGMHAGALKEFWPKGGPSWDALAKVTGPRTSGVVLVEAKSHVAELASSCGAADPASRARIEASLACTKRRLGVAPEYDWMGSFYQSANRYAHLLFLRDLGVQAWLVNIYFVNDHPMNGPATKQDWENALSDVKRQMGLSGKSVPYATDLFIELNPHE
;
A
#
# COMPACT_ATOMS: atom_id res chain seq x y z
N MET A 1 40.20 9.25 -0.21
CA MET A 1 39.28 9.31 0.95
C MET A 1 38.12 10.23 0.59
N SER A 2 36.90 9.76 0.85
CA SER A 2 35.60 10.47 0.84
C SER A 2 34.57 10.05 -0.24
N SER A 3 33.37 9.77 0.27
CA SER A 3 32.06 9.48 -0.34
C SER A 3 31.96 8.11 -1.04
N PHE A 4 31.07 7.19 -0.70
CA PHE A 4 29.70 7.33 -0.19
C PHE A 4 29.38 6.15 0.75
N GLU A 5 29.25 6.39 2.06
CA GLU A 5 28.29 5.61 2.85
C GLU A 5 26.92 6.18 2.51
N GLU A 6 26.05 5.41 1.86
CA GLU A 6 24.63 5.72 1.87
C GLU A 6 24.19 5.78 3.33
N ALA A 7 23.96 6.99 3.85
CA ALA A 7 23.46 7.17 5.20
C ALA A 7 22.18 6.33 5.36
N SER A 8 22.22 5.37 6.28
CA SER A 8 21.10 4.48 6.57
C SER A 8 19.81 5.28 6.72
N ARG A 9 18.73 4.84 6.07
CA ARG A 9 17.40 5.49 6.16
C ARG A 9 16.73 5.31 7.52
N VAL A 10 17.22 4.35 8.29
CA VAL A 10 16.71 3.95 9.60
C VAL A 10 17.82 3.98 10.66
N ASN A 11 17.44 4.17 11.92
CA ASN A 11 18.35 4.01 13.06
C ASN A 11 18.62 2.52 13.39
N ALA A 12 19.46 2.26 14.38
CA ALA A 12 19.82 0.89 14.79
C ALA A 12 18.64 0.03 15.27
N ALA A 13 17.51 0.65 15.63
CA ALA A 13 16.28 -0.04 16.02
C ALA A 13 15.30 -0.26 14.86
N GLY A 14 15.66 0.14 13.62
CA GLY A 14 14.80 0.02 12.44
C GLY A 14 13.81 1.19 12.26
N GLN A 15 13.86 2.20 13.12
CA GLN A 15 12.98 3.36 13.00
C GLN A 15 13.50 4.31 11.92
N ALA A 16 12.63 4.69 10.98
CA ALA A 16 12.96 5.61 9.91
C ALA A 16 13.15 7.04 10.41
N TYR A 17 14.07 7.78 9.79
CA TYR A 17 14.37 9.16 10.19
C TYR A 17 13.35 10.18 9.70
N LYS A 18 12.63 9.90 8.60
CA LYS A 18 11.69 10.83 7.97
C LYS A 18 10.72 10.13 6.99
N GLY A 19 9.74 10.89 6.51
CA GLY A 19 8.82 10.50 5.45
C GLY A 19 7.78 9.48 5.88
N SER A 20 7.03 9.00 4.89
CA SER A 20 5.91 8.06 5.08
C SER A 20 6.26 6.88 5.97
N GLN A 21 7.47 6.33 5.82
CA GLN A 21 7.97 5.23 6.65
C GLN A 21 8.05 5.60 8.13
N LYS A 22 8.61 6.77 8.49
CA LYS A 22 8.66 7.25 9.89
C LYS A 22 7.24 7.39 10.44
N HIS A 23 6.36 8.03 9.66
CA HIS A 23 5.02 8.34 10.11
C HIS A 23 4.18 7.08 10.29
N ILE A 24 4.17 6.15 9.33
CA ILE A 24 3.39 4.91 9.46
C ILE A 24 3.88 4.06 10.64
N GLN A 25 5.20 4.02 10.89
CA GLN A 25 5.77 3.37 12.07
C GLN A 25 5.24 3.97 13.38
N ALA A 26 5.21 5.31 13.49
CA ALA A 26 4.65 5.99 14.66
C ALA A 26 3.14 5.74 14.80
N TYR A 27 2.37 5.85 13.72
CA TYR A 27 0.93 5.62 13.77
C TYR A 27 0.55 4.19 14.15
N VAL A 28 1.28 3.19 13.67
CA VAL A 28 1.02 1.78 14.01
C VAL A 28 1.39 1.44 15.45
N ASN A 29 2.40 2.09 16.04
CA ASN A 29 2.94 1.70 17.35
C ASN A 29 2.60 2.64 18.50
N GLU A 30 2.34 3.92 18.21
CA GLU A 30 2.18 4.99 19.20
C GLU A 30 0.80 5.64 19.11
N HIS A 31 0.18 5.64 17.92
CA HIS A 31 -1.16 6.19 17.69
C HIS A 31 -2.15 5.16 17.13
N GLU A 32 -2.01 3.90 17.55
CA GLU A 32 -2.71 2.75 16.98
C GLU A 32 -4.24 2.91 17.00
N ALA A 33 -4.80 3.31 18.14
CA ALA A 33 -6.24 3.53 18.28
C ALA A 33 -6.78 4.61 17.33
N LEU A 34 -6.02 5.69 17.11
CA LEU A 34 -6.38 6.77 16.20
C LEU A 34 -6.34 6.27 14.74
N LEU A 35 -5.25 5.60 14.34
CA LEU A 35 -5.12 5.04 12.99
C LEU A 35 -6.22 4.01 12.72
N SER A 36 -6.44 3.08 13.65
CA SER A 36 -7.49 2.06 13.54
C SER A 36 -8.88 2.68 13.41
N GLY A 37 -9.19 3.72 14.20
CA GLY A 37 -10.45 4.45 14.10
C GLY A 37 -10.68 5.08 12.73
N MET A 38 -9.67 5.80 12.21
CA MET A 38 -9.73 6.43 10.88
C MET A 38 -9.88 5.40 9.75
N VAL A 39 -9.13 4.30 9.81
CA VAL A 39 -9.22 3.21 8.82
C VAL A 39 -10.60 2.56 8.85
N LEU A 40 -11.10 2.21 10.03
CA LEU A 40 -12.41 1.59 10.17
C LEU A 40 -13.52 2.53 9.68
N GLU A 41 -13.47 3.82 10.01
CA GLU A 41 -14.42 4.83 9.52
C GLU A 41 -14.46 4.86 7.98
N LYS A 42 -13.29 4.89 7.32
CA LYS A 42 -13.24 4.84 5.84
C LYS A 42 -13.81 3.54 5.27
N LEU A 43 -13.63 2.43 5.97
CA LEU A 43 -14.06 1.11 5.54
C LEU A 43 -15.49 0.74 5.97
N GLN A 44 -16.19 1.56 6.78
CA GLN A 44 -17.56 1.28 7.24
C GLN A 44 -18.57 1.07 6.11
N SER A 45 -18.35 1.71 4.96
CA SER A 45 -19.17 1.53 3.75
C SER A 45 -18.86 0.25 2.97
N SER A 46 -17.76 -0.45 3.31
CA SER A 46 -17.36 -1.68 2.65
C SER A 46 -18.03 -2.92 3.27
N PRO A 47 -18.68 -3.78 2.47
CA PRO A 47 -19.29 -4.99 2.98
C PRO A 47 -18.30 -5.90 3.74
N GLY A 48 -18.68 -6.27 4.96
CA GLY A 48 -17.97 -7.27 5.75
C GLY A 48 -16.81 -6.75 6.60
N ILE A 49 -16.65 -5.44 6.79
CA ILE A 49 -15.67 -4.92 7.76
C ILE A 49 -16.09 -5.33 9.18
N GLY A 50 -15.14 -5.92 9.92
CA GLY A 50 -15.30 -6.28 11.33
C GLY A 50 -15.25 -5.06 12.24
N ALA A 51 -15.51 -5.26 13.53
CA ALA A 51 -15.50 -4.18 14.52
C ALA A 51 -14.09 -3.86 15.05
N GLY A 52 -13.13 -4.76 14.87
CA GLY A 52 -11.76 -4.64 15.37
C GLY A 52 -10.72 -4.69 14.26
N LEU A 53 -9.63 -3.96 14.47
CA LEU A 53 -8.46 -3.96 13.62
C LEU A 53 -7.23 -4.20 14.50
N THR A 54 -6.34 -5.10 14.09
CA THR A 54 -5.10 -5.40 14.81
C THR A 54 -3.94 -5.29 13.85
N TRP A 55 -3.08 -4.30 14.08
CA TRP A 55 -1.87 -4.13 13.29
C TRP A 55 -0.87 -5.24 13.58
N VAL A 56 -0.33 -5.82 12.51
CA VAL A 56 0.70 -6.86 12.58
C VAL A 56 2.02 -6.40 11.97
N SER A 57 2.03 -5.27 11.26
CA SER A 57 3.24 -4.67 10.68
C SER A 57 3.02 -3.17 10.44
N PRO A 58 4.06 -2.32 10.57
CA PRO A 58 5.39 -2.62 11.10
C PRO A 58 5.38 -2.50 12.63
N LEU A 59 5.83 -3.53 13.35
CA LEU A 59 5.84 -3.53 14.82
C LEU A 59 7.23 -3.17 15.37
N LYS A 60 7.28 -2.31 16.40
CA LYS A 60 8.52 -1.88 17.07
C LYS A 60 9.32 -3.07 17.62
N CYS A 61 8.63 -4.07 18.18
CA CYS A 61 9.26 -5.31 18.69
C CYS A 61 9.87 -6.19 17.57
N GLU A 62 9.51 -5.93 16.32
CA GLU A 62 10.05 -6.60 15.12
C GLU A 62 10.89 -5.63 14.28
N THR A 63 11.50 -4.62 14.92
CA THR A 63 12.35 -3.63 14.25
C THR A 63 11.66 -2.93 13.08
N TYR A 64 10.34 -2.73 13.19
CA TYR A 64 9.51 -2.08 12.19
C TYR A 64 9.59 -2.71 10.79
N LYS A 65 9.79 -4.03 10.72
CA LYS A 65 9.92 -4.75 9.46
C LYS A 65 8.67 -4.60 8.59
N GLU A 66 8.89 -4.26 7.31
CA GLU A 66 7.90 -4.37 6.24
C GLU A 66 7.98 -5.74 5.56
N TYR A 67 6.86 -6.20 5.01
CA TYR A 67 6.74 -7.54 4.45
C TYR A 67 6.34 -7.52 2.97
N SER A 68 6.92 -8.42 2.19
CA SER A 68 6.69 -8.61 0.76
C SER A 68 6.59 -10.10 0.40
N ASP A 69 6.23 -10.40 -0.85
CA ASP A 69 6.14 -11.77 -1.39
C ASP A 69 5.34 -12.72 -0.47
N GLN A 70 5.77 -13.97 -0.29
CA GLN A 70 5.08 -14.93 0.59
C GLN A 70 5.05 -14.50 2.06
N GLU A 71 5.98 -13.64 2.50
CA GLU A 71 6.15 -13.31 3.91
C GLU A 71 4.99 -12.43 4.42
N PHE A 72 4.44 -11.54 3.57
CA PHE A 72 3.26 -10.77 3.96
C PHE A 72 2.02 -11.66 4.12
N LEU A 73 1.92 -12.73 3.30
CA LEU A 73 0.84 -13.71 3.44
C LEU A 73 0.95 -14.47 4.77
N TYR A 74 2.15 -14.95 5.14
CA TYR A 74 2.34 -15.59 6.43
C TYR A 74 2.02 -14.64 7.60
N LYS A 75 2.42 -13.37 7.49
CA LYS A 75 2.12 -12.37 8.52
C LYS A 75 0.62 -12.15 8.74
N LEU A 76 -0.16 -12.33 7.68
CA LEU A 76 -1.62 -12.21 7.67
C LEU A 76 -2.37 -13.53 7.90
N ASP A 77 -1.68 -14.63 8.23
CA ASP A 77 -2.24 -16.00 8.33
C ASP A 77 -2.84 -16.52 7.00
N LEU A 78 -2.34 -16.02 5.87
CA LEU A 78 -2.75 -16.38 4.51
C LEU A 78 -1.72 -17.27 3.79
N GLY A 79 -0.86 -17.95 4.56
CA GLY A 79 0.26 -18.74 4.04
C GLY A 79 -0.14 -19.85 3.05
N MET A 80 -1.36 -20.37 3.15
CA MET A 80 -1.89 -21.36 2.19
C MET A 80 -1.96 -20.82 0.75
N HIS A 81 -1.96 -19.51 0.55
CA HIS A 81 -2.02 -18.87 -0.77
C HIS A 81 -0.63 -18.57 -1.37
N ALA A 82 0.47 -18.91 -0.70
CA ALA A 82 1.82 -18.65 -1.20
C ALA A 82 2.11 -19.29 -2.57
N GLY A 83 1.57 -20.50 -2.81
CA GLY A 83 1.65 -21.17 -4.12
C GLY A 83 0.95 -20.37 -5.22
N ALA A 84 -0.29 -19.95 -4.97
CA ALA A 84 -1.07 -19.13 -5.91
C ALA A 84 -0.39 -17.78 -6.17
N LEU A 85 0.22 -17.15 -5.16
CA LEU A 85 0.96 -15.90 -5.33
C LEU A 85 2.15 -16.08 -6.27
N LYS A 86 2.89 -17.20 -6.14
CA LYS A 86 4.04 -17.49 -7.01
C LYS A 86 3.64 -17.68 -8.48
N GLU A 87 2.45 -18.18 -8.74
CA GLU A 87 1.88 -18.28 -10.09
C GLU A 87 1.40 -16.92 -10.60
N PHE A 88 0.82 -16.10 -9.72
CA PHE A 88 0.27 -14.79 -10.05
C PHE A 88 1.32 -13.69 -10.26
N TRP A 89 2.38 -13.66 -9.47
CA TRP A 89 3.40 -12.60 -9.49
C TRP A 89 4.81 -13.19 -9.37
N PRO A 90 5.84 -12.63 -10.05
CA PRO A 90 7.22 -13.05 -9.84
C PRO A 90 7.71 -12.64 -8.45
N LYS A 91 8.83 -13.21 -7.99
CA LYS A 91 9.52 -12.76 -6.78
C LYS A 91 9.90 -11.28 -6.90
N GLY A 92 9.80 -10.52 -5.82
CA GLY A 92 9.99 -9.07 -5.83
C GLY A 92 8.68 -8.33 -6.06
N GLY A 93 7.60 -8.82 -5.44
CA GLY A 93 6.32 -8.15 -5.38
C GLY A 93 6.30 -6.92 -4.46
N PRO A 94 5.10 -6.40 -4.15
CA PRO A 94 4.95 -5.23 -3.30
C PRO A 94 5.54 -5.47 -1.91
N SER A 95 6.33 -4.51 -1.41
CA SER A 95 6.52 -4.30 0.03
C SER A 95 5.34 -3.50 0.54
N TRP A 96 4.75 -3.92 1.66
CA TRP A 96 3.61 -3.25 2.28
C TRP A 96 4.08 -2.43 3.48
N ASP A 97 3.73 -1.15 3.49
CA ASP A 97 4.15 -0.20 4.54
C ASP A 97 3.52 -0.53 5.89
N ALA A 98 2.29 -1.07 5.88
CA ALA A 98 1.65 -1.64 7.05
C ALA A 98 0.66 -2.75 6.68
N LEU A 99 0.39 -3.61 7.66
CA LEU A 99 -0.52 -4.76 7.53
C LEU A 99 -1.37 -4.86 8.80
N ALA A 100 -2.66 -5.12 8.64
CA ALA A 100 -3.55 -5.37 9.76
C ALA A 100 -4.51 -6.53 9.48
N LYS A 101 -4.92 -7.20 10.56
CA LYS A 101 -5.98 -8.20 10.56
C LYS A 101 -7.28 -7.53 11.02
N VAL A 102 -8.35 -7.78 10.29
CA VAL A 102 -9.70 -7.35 10.64
C VAL A 102 -10.37 -8.50 11.36
N THR A 103 -10.87 -8.23 12.57
CA THR A 103 -11.63 -9.19 13.36
C THR A 103 -13.05 -8.69 13.58
N GLY A 104 -14.01 -9.57 13.34
CA GLY A 104 -15.42 -9.32 13.56
C GLY A 104 -16.13 -10.61 13.96
N PRO A 105 -17.29 -10.53 14.64
CA PRO A 105 -18.03 -11.71 15.10
C PRO A 105 -18.39 -12.71 14.00
N ARG A 106 -18.43 -12.26 12.73
CA ARG A 106 -18.78 -13.07 11.56
C ARG A 106 -17.86 -12.85 10.36
N THR A 107 -16.87 -11.97 10.48
CA THR A 107 -16.00 -11.58 9.37
C THR A 107 -14.56 -11.48 9.85
N SER A 108 -13.69 -12.19 9.15
CA SER A 108 -12.24 -12.05 9.24
C SER A 108 -11.73 -11.51 7.91
N GLY A 109 -10.75 -10.63 7.96
CA GLY A 109 -10.14 -10.08 6.75
C GLY A 109 -8.82 -9.42 7.03
N VAL A 110 -8.30 -8.72 6.03
CA VAL A 110 -6.97 -8.11 6.08
C VAL A 110 -6.99 -6.72 5.46
N VAL A 111 -6.19 -5.82 6.02
CA VAL A 111 -5.92 -4.51 5.45
C VAL A 111 -4.47 -4.47 5.01
N LEU A 112 -4.27 -4.10 3.75
CA LEU A 112 -2.99 -3.78 3.15
C LEU A 112 -2.86 -2.26 3.10
N VAL A 113 -1.68 -1.73 3.42
CA VAL A 113 -1.44 -0.29 3.44
C VAL A 113 -0.29 0.08 2.52
N GLU A 114 -0.50 1.15 1.78
CA GLU A 114 0.53 1.92 1.09
C GLU A 114 0.52 3.34 1.66
N ALA A 115 1.65 3.85 2.13
CA ALA A 115 1.79 5.18 2.73
C ALA A 115 2.71 6.07 1.88
N LYS A 116 2.34 7.34 1.70
CA LYS A 116 3.13 8.34 0.97
C LYS A 116 3.15 9.67 1.72
N SER A 117 4.27 10.36 1.59
CA SER A 117 4.55 11.67 2.21
C SER A 117 4.80 12.78 1.19
N HIS A 118 5.18 12.44 -0.05
CA HIS A 118 5.36 13.43 -1.11
C HIS A 118 4.93 12.93 -2.50
N VAL A 119 4.57 13.86 -3.38
CA VAL A 119 3.97 13.54 -4.70
C VAL A 119 4.90 12.76 -5.62
N ALA A 120 6.22 12.94 -5.49
CA ALA A 120 7.18 12.22 -6.32
C ALA A 120 7.16 10.69 -6.06
N GLU A 121 6.67 10.24 -4.89
CA GLU A 121 6.48 8.81 -4.60
C GLU A 121 5.37 8.17 -5.44
N LEU A 122 4.48 8.98 -6.05
CA LEU A 122 3.46 8.46 -6.96
C LEU A 122 4.09 7.90 -8.24
N ALA A 123 5.20 8.50 -8.69
CA ALA A 123 5.90 8.09 -9.88
C ALA A 123 6.75 6.83 -9.60
N SER A 124 6.47 5.75 -10.32
CA SER A 124 7.18 4.48 -10.19
C SER A 124 7.10 3.70 -11.49
N SER A 125 8.10 2.89 -11.80
CA SER A 125 8.11 2.04 -13.00
C SER A 125 8.49 0.60 -12.67
N CYS A 126 8.09 -0.32 -13.54
CA CYS A 126 8.43 -1.72 -13.39
C CYS A 126 9.93 -1.95 -13.67
N GLY A 127 10.68 -2.30 -12.63
CA GLY A 127 12.11 -2.64 -12.72
C GLY A 127 12.43 -4.07 -13.14
N ALA A 128 11.43 -4.92 -13.42
CA ALA A 128 11.67 -6.30 -13.83
C ALA A 128 12.40 -6.36 -15.19
N ALA A 129 13.57 -7.01 -15.21
CA ALA A 129 14.40 -7.20 -16.39
C ALA A 129 14.22 -8.59 -17.04
N ASP A 130 13.88 -9.61 -16.26
CA ASP A 130 13.67 -10.97 -16.75
C ASP A 130 12.38 -11.06 -17.61
N PRO A 131 12.45 -11.54 -18.86
CA PRO A 131 11.29 -11.59 -19.77
C PRO A 131 10.12 -12.42 -19.22
N ALA A 132 10.39 -13.54 -18.55
CA ALA A 132 9.34 -14.39 -18.00
C ALA A 132 8.61 -13.70 -16.83
N SER A 133 9.36 -13.01 -15.98
CA SER A 133 8.84 -12.18 -14.88
C SER A 133 8.00 -11.03 -15.41
N ARG A 134 8.50 -10.31 -16.44
CA ARG A 134 7.76 -9.23 -17.10
C ARG A 134 6.44 -9.72 -17.70
N ALA A 135 6.46 -10.82 -18.45
CA ALA A 135 5.25 -11.39 -19.05
C ALA A 135 4.20 -11.76 -17.98
N ARG A 136 4.63 -12.30 -16.83
CA ARG A 136 3.73 -12.61 -15.72
C ARG A 136 3.12 -11.35 -15.12
N ILE A 137 3.92 -10.31 -14.87
CA ILE A 137 3.44 -9.02 -14.38
C ILE A 137 2.42 -8.43 -15.36
N GLU A 138 2.74 -8.38 -16.66
CA GLU A 138 1.87 -7.85 -17.70
C GLU A 138 0.54 -8.60 -17.77
N ALA A 139 0.56 -9.93 -17.67
CA ALA A 139 -0.66 -10.75 -17.64
C ALA A 139 -1.55 -10.43 -16.43
N SER A 140 -0.94 -10.31 -15.25
CA SER A 140 -1.64 -9.99 -14.00
C SER A 140 -2.22 -8.57 -14.00
N LEU A 141 -1.47 -7.59 -14.51
CA LEU A 141 -1.96 -6.22 -14.69
C LEU A 141 -3.06 -6.13 -15.76
N ALA A 142 -2.95 -6.88 -16.85
CA ALA A 142 -3.99 -6.93 -17.88
C ALA A 142 -5.30 -7.53 -17.33
N CYS A 143 -5.22 -8.57 -16.48
CA CYS A 143 -6.38 -9.12 -15.78
C CYS A 143 -7.02 -8.07 -14.87
N THR A 144 -6.19 -7.38 -14.07
CA THR A 144 -6.61 -6.30 -13.16
C THR A 144 -7.31 -5.17 -13.91
N LYS A 145 -6.73 -4.69 -15.03
CA LYS A 145 -7.35 -3.67 -15.89
C LYS A 145 -8.72 -4.09 -16.39
N ARG A 146 -8.88 -5.32 -16.90
CA ARG A 146 -10.18 -5.84 -17.35
C ARG A 146 -11.23 -5.82 -16.24
N ARG A 147 -10.86 -6.25 -15.02
CA ARG A 147 -11.78 -6.26 -13.86
C ARG A 147 -12.21 -4.86 -13.45
N LEU A 148 -11.33 -3.87 -13.61
CA LEU A 148 -11.62 -2.47 -13.30
C LEU A 148 -12.24 -1.71 -14.49
N GLY A 149 -12.48 -2.39 -15.61
CA GLY A 149 -12.98 -1.76 -16.84
C GLY A 149 -12.05 -0.68 -17.39
N VAL A 150 -10.74 -0.87 -17.22
CA VAL A 150 -9.67 -0.02 -17.76
C VAL A 150 -9.24 -0.56 -19.10
N ALA A 151 -9.09 0.33 -20.08
CA ALA A 151 -8.71 -0.04 -21.43
C ALA A 151 -7.26 -0.57 -21.50
N PRO A 152 -6.96 -1.55 -22.36
CA PRO A 152 -5.65 -2.21 -22.39
C PRO A 152 -4.48 -1.29 -22.73
N GLU A 153 -4.71 -0.19 -23.44
CA GLU A 153 -3.70 0.78 -23.88
C GLU A 153 -3.08 1.61 -22.74
N TYR A 154 -3.73 1.68 -21.57
CA TYR A 154 -3.15 2.36 -20.42
C TYR A 154 -1.92 1.62 -19.90
N ASP A 155 -0.77 2.29 -19.89
CA ASP A 155 0.50 1.74 -19.45
C ASP A 155 0.59 1.70 -17.92
N TRP A 156 0.37 0.51 -17.37
CA TRP A 156 0.49 0.22 -15.94
C TRP A 156 1.88 -0.32 -15.55
N MET A 157 2.77 -0.53 -16.53
CA MET A 157 4.17 -0.92 -16.31
C MET A 157 5.09 0.30 -16.23
N GLY A 158 4.67 1.41 -16.84
CA GLY A 158 5.31 2.73 -16.76
C GLY A 158 4.98 3.47 -15.47
N SER A 159 4.74 4.79 -15.59
CA SER A 159 4.86 5.82 -14.54
C SER A 159 4.11 5.64 -13.21
N PHE A 160 3.19 4.69 -13.08
CA PHE A 160 2.41 4.46 -11.84
C PHE A 160 2.37 2.97 -11.44
N TYR A 161 3.47 2.26 -11.69
CA TYR A 161 3.58 0.82 -11.50
C TYR A 161 3.26 0.35 -10.07
N GLN A 162 3.65 1.10 -9.05
CA GLN A 162 3.31 0.76 -7.66
C GLN A 162 1.80 0.71 -7.47
N SER A 163 1.06 1.79 -7.80
CA SER A 163 -0.40 1.80 -7.70
C SER A 163 -1.04 0.62 -8.44
N ALA A 164 -0.57 0.34 -9.67
CA ALA A 164 -1.04 -0.79 -10.46
C ALA A 164 -0.82 -2.14 -9.77
N ASN A 165 0.37 -2.37 -9.21
CA ASN A 165 0.69 -3.63 -8.54
C ASN A 165 -0.04 -3.80 -7.20
N ARG A 166 -0.33 -2.70 -6.46
CA ARG A 166 -1.15 -2.75 -5.24
C ARG A 166 -2.58 -3.17 -5.56
N TYR A 167 -3.19 -2.59 -6.60
CA TYR A 167 -4.53 -2.99 -7.05
C TYR A 167 -4.57 -4.43 -7.54
N ALA A 168 -3.52 -4.89 -8.24
CA ALA A 168 -3.43 -6.27 -8.70
C ALA A 168 -3.41 -7.26 -7.51
N HIS A 169 -2.63 -6.98 -6.46
CA HIS A 169 -2.57 -7.84 -5.27
C HIS A 169 -3.86 -7.82 -4.45
N LEU A 170 -4.51 -6.65 -4.32
CA LEU A 170 -5.82 -6.53 -3.69
C LEU A 170 -6.85 -7.44 -4.39
N LEU A 171 -6.92 -7.33 -5.72
CA LEU A 171 -7.86 -8.08 -6.54
C LEU A 171 -7.53 -9.59 -6.58
N PHE A 172 -6.25 -9.95 -6.55
CA PHE A 172 -5.79 -11.34 -6.41
C PHE A 172 -6.29 -11.97 -5.10
N LEU A 173 -6.11 -11.31 -3.96
CA LEU A 173 -6.61 -11.82 -2.68
C LEU A 173 -8.13 -11.96 -2.68
N ARG A 174 -8.84 -11.00 -3.28
CA ARG A 174 -10.30 -11.05 -3.43
C ARG A 174 -10.76 -12.23 -4.29
N ASP A 175 -10.00 -12.59 -5.33
CA ASP A 175 -10.31 -13.76 -6.18
C ASP A 175 -10.08 -15.09 -5.46
N LEU A 176 -9.20 -15.10 -4.45
CA LEU A 176 -9.00 -16.24 -3.56
C LEU A 176 -10.07 -16.32 -2.44
N GLY A 177 -11.05 -15.42 -2.43
CA GLY A 177 -12.10 -15.37 -1.41
C GLY A 177 -11.68 -14.68 -0.11
N VAL A 178 -10.51 -14.03 -0.08
CA VAL A 178 -10.03 -13.29 1.09
C VAL A 178 -10.74 -11.93 1.16
N GLN A 179 -11.25 -11.59 2.35
CA GLN A 179 -11.76 -10.25 2.63
C GLN A 179 -10.59 -9.26 2.80
N ALA A 180 -10.06 -8.74 1.69
CA ALA A 180 -8.90 -7.85 1.66
C ALA A 180 -9.26 -6.40 1.31
N TRP A 181 -8.78 -5.42 2.07
CA TRP A 181 -8.92 -3.99 1.75
C TRP A 181 -7.55 -3.36 1.51
N LEU A 182 -7.50 -2.34 0.68
CA LEU A 182 -6.33 -1.50 0.47
C LEU A 182 -6.61 -0.10 1.00
N VAL A 183 -5.72 0.41 1.84
CA VAL A 183 -5.77 1.81 2.30
C VAL A 183 -4.52 2.51 1.80
N ASN A 184 -4.71 3.49 0.91
CA ASN A 184 -3.65 4.43 0.56
C ASN A 184 -3.65 5.56 1.58
N ILE A 185 -2.58 5.66 2.37
CA ILE A 185 -2.39 6.72 3.34
C ILE A 185 -1.54 7.82 2.72
N TYR A 186 -2.03 9.05 2.78
CA TYR A 186 -1.33 10.24 2.32
C TYR A 186 -1.12 11.17 3.51
N PHE A 187 0.13 11.30 3.94
CA PHE A 187 0.49 12.27 4.96
C PHE A 187 0.46 13.67 4.36
N VAL A 188 -0.29 14.55 5.01
CA VAL A 188 -0.43 15.96 4.64
C VAL A 188 0.48 16.76 5.54
N ASN A 189 1.09 17.80 4.97
CA ASN A 189 1.94 18.75 5.68
C ASN A 189 3.27 18.15 6.21
N ASP A 190 3.83 17.15 5.52
CA ASP A 190 5.18 16.64 5.80
C ASP A 190 6.25 17.61 5.26
N HIS A 191 6.50 18.71 5.97
CA HIS A 191 7.47 19.73 5.57
C HIS A 191 8.89 19.17 5.33
N PRO A 192 9.46 18.28 6.18
CA PRO A 192 10.76 17.67 5.92
C PRO A 192 10.89 16.94 4.57
N MET A 193 9.77 16.47 4.02
CA MET A 193 9.71 15.80 2.72
C MET A 193 9.32 16.71 1.56
N ASN A 194 9.09 18.01 1.81
CA ASN A 194 8.40 18.90 0.87
C ASN A 194 7.07 18.28 0.39
N GLY A 195 6.34 17.66 1.32
CA GLY A 195 5.05 17.04 1.06
C GLY A 195 3.96 18.06 0.75
N PRO A 196 2.83 17.62 0.17
CA PRO A 196 1.66 18.48 -0.06
C PRO A 196 1.19 19.15 1.23
N ALA A 197 0.97 20.46 1.17
CA ALA A 197 0.55 21.25 2.33
C ALA A 197 -0.91 21.03 2.70
N THR A 198 -1.73 20.58 1.75
CA THR A 198 -3.16 20.35 1.98
C THR A 198 -3.64 19.04 1.39
N LYS A 199 -4.77 18.55 1.91
CA LYS A 199 -5.53 17.45 1.30
C LYS A 199 -5.87 17.73 -0.18
N GLN A 200 -6.21 18.97 -0.51
CA GLN A 200 -6.57 19.35 -1.88
C GLN A 200 -5.40 19.19 -2.86
N ASP A 201 -4.17 19.48 -2.42
CA ASP A 201 -2.97 19.29 -3.24
C ASP A 201 -2.75 17.82 -3.59
N TRP A 202 -2.96 16.93 -2.62
CA TRP A 202 -2.97 15.49 -2.87
C TRP A 202 -4.08 15.08 -3.84
N GLU A 203 -5.30 15.55 -3.63
CA GLU A 203 -6.44 15.21 -4.49
C GLU A 203 -6.21 15.64 -5.94
N ASN A 204 -5.59 16.79 -6.16
CA ASN A 204 -5.19 17.27 -7.48
C ASN A 204 -4.16 16.32 -8.13
N ALA A 205 -3.09 15.98 -7.40
CA ALA A 205 -2.06 15.05 -7.90
C ALA A 205 -2.65 13.66 -8.20
N LEU A 206 -3.51 13.14 -7.31
CA LEU A 206 -4.16 11.84 -7.48
C LEU A 206 -5.16 11.82 -8.63
N SER A 207 -5.83 12.94 -8.92
CA SER A 207 -6.69 13.08 -10.10
C SER A 207 -5.90 12.89 -11.39
N ASP A 208 -4.69 13.47 -11.46
CA ASP A 208 -3.80 13.30 -12.60
C ASP A 208 -3.29 11.86 -12.75
N VAL A 209 -2.95 11.19 -11.64
CA VAL A 209 -2.60 9.77 -11.63
C VAL A 209 -3.77 8.92 -12.12
N LYS A 210 -4.97 9.11 -11.55
CA LYS A 210 -6.18 8.35 -11.92
C LYS A 210 -6.49 8.54 -13.41
N ARG A 211 -6.34 9.75 -13.95
CA ARG A 211 -6.51 10.01 -15.39
C ARG A 211 -5.51 9.23 -16.25
N GLN A 212 -4.22 9.27 -15.90
CA GLN A 212 -3.18 8.57 -16.65
C GLN A 212 -3.26 7.05 -16.52
N MET A 213 -3.86 6.53 -15.45
CA MET A 213 -4.11 5.10 -15.27
C MET A 213 -5.42 4.61 -15.91
N GLY A 214 -6.23 5.50 -16.51
CA GLY A 214 -7.54 5.14 -17.07
C GLY A 214 -8.63 4.90 -16.02
N LEU A 215 -8.44 5.46 -14.82
CA LEU A 215 -9.30 5.33 -13.65
C LEU A 215 -10.14 6.59 -13.37
N SER A 216 -10.13 7.60 -14.26
CA SER A 216 -10.99 8.79 -14.13
C SER A 216 -12.46 8.42 -13.97
N GLY A 217 -13.08 8.93 -12.90
CA GLY A 217 -14.49 8.66 -12.58
C GLY A 217 -14.78 7.21 -12.17
N LYS A 218 -13.75 6.39 -11.94
CA LYS A 218 -13.87 4.99 -11.48
C LYS A 218 -13.42 4.89 -10.03
N SER A 219 -14.16 4.13 -9.24
CA SER A 219 -13.70 3.67 -7.92
C SER A 219 -13.05 2.29 -8.06
N VAL A 220 -11.87 2.10 -7.46
CA VAL A 220 -11.31 0.76 -7.30
C VAL A 220 -12.01 0.09 -6.13
N PRO A 221 -12.74 -1.03 -6.33
CA PRO A 221 -13.45 -1.69 -5.24
C PRO A 221 -12.51 -2.11 -4.10
N TYR A 222 -12.97 -1.97 -2.85
CA TYR A 222 -12.23 -2.33 -1.63
C TYR A 222 -10.93 -1.55 -1.39
N ALA A 223 -10.66 -0.50 -2.18
CA ALA A 223 -9.58 0.44 -1.96
C ALA A 223 -10.12 1.81 -1.52
N THR A 224 -9.42 2.48 -0.61
CA THR A 224 -9.77 3.84 -0.17
C THR A 224 -8.52 4.68 0.06
N ASP A 225 -8.70 5.99 -0.08
CA ASP A 225 -7.68 6.99 0.24
C ASP A 225 -7.96 7.56 1.65
N LEU A 226 -6.93 7.63 2.49
CA LEU A 226 -6.95 8.23 3.83
C LEU A 226 -5.89 9.34 3.89
N PHE A 227 -6.32 10.54 4.28
CA PHE A 227 -5.44 11.69 4.42
C PHE A 227 -5.22 11.96 5.90
N ILE A 228 -3.96 12.04 6.33
CA ILE A 228 -3.58 12.26 7.72
C ILE A 228 -2.77 13.54 7.80
N GLU A 229 -3.32 14.55 8.48
CA GLU A 229 -2.63 15.81 8.74
C GLU A 229 -1.54 15.60 9.80
N LEU A 230 -0.30 15.97 9.48
CA LEU A 230 0.79 15.97 10.43
C LEU A 230 0.84 17.30 11.18
N ASN A 231 0.94 17.24 12.50
CA ASN A 231 1.10 18.45 13.30
C ASN A 231 2.48 19.07 13.04
N PRO A 232 2.59 20.40 12.85
CA PRO A 232 3.88 21.07 12.62
C PRO A 232 4.87 20.98 13.81
N HIS A 233 4.46 20.39 14.93
CA HIS A 233 5.20 20.33 16.19
C HIS A 233 5.56 18.89 16.62
N GLU A 234 5.28 17.87 15.80
CA GLU A 234 5.64 16.45 15.99
C GLU A 234 6.70 15.99 14.98
#